data_AF-T0RYF5-F1
#
_entry.id   AF-T0RYF5-F1
#
_cell.length_a   1.000
_cell.length_b   1.000
_cell.length_c   1.000
_cell.angle_alpha   90.00
_cell.angle_beta   90.00
_cell.angle_gamma   90.00
#
_symmetry.space_group_name_H-M   'P 1'
#
loop_
_entity.id
_entity.type
_entity.pdbx_description
1 polymer ?
#
loop_
_entity_poly.entity_id
_entity_poly.type
_entity_poly.pdbx_seq_one_letter_code
_entity_poly.pdbx_strand_id
1 'polypeptide(L)'
;MPHTPPMRVAKAGRTQRVTFAGVLLCMIAVSTTVFCVHHQFTATPRHDVSLRHPDCSYVTSAFAEQYEAMAQRPPSAPLQALRRSAASDPMAQRSWADCLPMRTVVCGVAAGSQDTLFTQSPPCRSAVVHHLLVATMAAIEAQGHVAVPIGPALQHLLEYFTLPPDGTSIDVLTDAAIGNLASWFWVRGFAHFEDNATGASVTCLAPHHTLATILFGDDAPDATPPHLRWSTMQAFDDRIVLASEKSHPYRRVEMAPLGCLPLYDVSIAVPSHPTAFVKTPRSMRQHDVDIPGPSSRCKALCDDSTPRVQTHSVLNASRCSARHDTEFSARLATYTRHPQRLHLTEDHAPSLTVLTDHVSDGKVWQYCLPMLPQQCGARRGTKTTLFETPPGKPCRSAVLQLLLESILELTHELDLPSFVYFGTLLGAWRDEAIIPHTPDVDVALPSETDWTALQDAMWARGVYVFKRDIHSACIAPHHPLAALLYSPTASATS
;
A
#
# COMPACT_ATOMS: atom_id res chain seq x y z
N MET A 1 53.79 -5.69 -85.81
CA MET A 1 54.51 -6.84 -85.21
C MET A 1 55.24 -6.35 -83.96
N PRO A 2 55.44 -7.18 -82.92
CA PRO A 2 54.52 -8.11 -82.26
C PRO A 2 54.24 -7.59 -80.82
N HIS A 3 53.84 -8.31 -79.76
CA HIS A 3 53.34 -9.67 -79.53
C HIS A 3 52.24 -9.60 -78.45
N THR A 4 51.36 -10.59 -78.38
CA THR A 4 50.35 -10.77 -77.31
C THR A 4 50.77 -11.77 -76.24
N PRO A 5 50.26 -11.66 -75.00
CA PRO A 5 49.95 -12.79 -74.14
C PRO A 5 48.41 -12.96 -73.96
N PRO A 6 47.90 -14.18 -73.71
CA PRO A 6 46.46 -14.44 -73.66
C PRO A 6 45.87 -14.21 -72.27
N MET A 7 44.78 -13.45 -72.17
CA MET A 7 43.99 -13.32 -70.93
C MET A 7 42.83 -14.33 -70.93
N ARG A 8 42.62 -15.00 -69.80
CA ARG A 8 41.76 -16.19 -69.67
C ARG A 8 40.26 -15.85 -69.69
N VAL A 9 39.49 -16.67 -70.40
CA VAL A 9 38.02 -16.72 -70.32
C VAL A 9 37.59 -17.17 -68.93
N ALA A 10 36.76 -16.37 -68.24
CA ALA A 10 36.15 -16.72 -66.96
C ALA A 10 34.62 -16.89 -67.12
N LYS A 11 34.13 -18.01 -66.60
CA LYS A 11 32.80 -18.62 -66.76
C LYS A 11 31.59 -17.69 -66.61
N ALA A 12 30.55 -18.02 -67.38
CA ALA A 12 29.20 -17.45 -67.31
C ALA A 12 28.61 -17.41 -65.90
N GLY A 13 27.88 -16.34 -65.60
CA GLY A 13 27.15 -16.15 -64.35
C GLY A 13 26.05 -17.19 -64.16
N ARG A 14 26.10 -17.94 -63.06
CA ARG A 14 25.07 -18.90 -62.66
C ARG A 14 23.93 -18.13 -61.99
N THR A 15 22.89 -17.77 -62.74
CA THR A 15 21.68 -17.15 -62.19
C THR A 15 21.02 -18.11 -61.20
N GLN A 16 21.23 -17.84 -59.91
CA GLN A 16 20.69 -18.64 -58.83
C GLN A 16 19.19 -18.39 -58.73
N ARG A 17 18.39 -19.23 -59.39
CA ARG A 17 16.93 -19.23 -59.26
C ARG A 17 16.57 -19.58 -57.82
N VAL A 18 16.38 -18.55 -57.00
CA VAL A 18 15.73 -18.68 -55.69
C VAL A 18 14.30 -19.13 -55.97
N THR A 19 14.02 -20.40 -55.72
CA THR A 19 12.67 -20.96 -55.90
C THR A 19 11.75 -20.40 -54.82
N PHE A 20 10.51 -20.12 -55.19
CA PHE A 20 9.50 -19.54 -54.29
C PHE A 20 9.33 -20.37 -53.00
N ALA A 21 9.48 -21.69 -53.10
CA ALA A 21 9.49 -22.63 -51.98
C ALA A 21 10.60 -22.37 -50.96
N GLY A 22 11.80 -21.95 -51.40
CA GLY A 22 12.91 -21.61 -50.50
C GLY A 22 12.65 -20.34 -49.69
N VAL A 23 12.02 -19.33 -50.30
CA VAL A 23 11.58 -18.11 -49.59
C VAL A 23 10.50 -18.45 -48.57
N LEU A 24 9.52 -19.27 -48.96
CA LEU A 24 8.42 -19.69 -48.08
C LEU A 24 8.95 -20.48 -46.86
N LEU A 25 9.88 -21.41 -47.06
CA LEU A 25 10.53 -22.15 -45.97
C LEU A 25 11.33 -21.24 -45.03
N CYS A 26 12.07 -20.26 -45.55
CA CYS A 26 12.72 -19.25 -44.71
C CYS A 26 11.72 -18.43 -43.90
N MET A 27 10.62 -17.98 -44.49
CA MET A 27 9.58 -17.20 -43.78
C MET A 27 8.88 -18.02 -42.69
N ILE A 28 8.65 -19.32 -42.91
CA ILE A 28 8.11 -20.23 -41.88
C ILE A 28 9.14 -20.44 -40.76
N ALA A 29 10.41 -20.68 -41.10
CA ALA A 29 11.48 -20.89 -40.11
C ALA A 29 11.71 -19.64 -39.24
N VAL A 30 11.71 -18.45 -39.84
CA VAL A 30 11.85 -17.17 -39.12
C VAL A 30 10.61 -16.89 -38.27
N SER A 31 9.39 -17.11 -38.76
CA SER A 31 8.18 -16.87 -37.96
C SER A 31 8.04 -17.85 -36.79
N THR A 32 8.42 -19.12 -36.96
CA THR A 32 8.50 -20.09 -35.85
C THR A 32 9.60 -19.76 -34.84
N THR A 33 10.80 -19.34 -35.26
CA THR A 33 11.84 -18.90 -34.30
C THR A 33 11.46 -17.62 -33.58
N VAL A 34 10.87 -16.61 -34.26
CA VAL A 34 10.35 -15.40 -33.59
C VAL A 34 9.22 -15.75 -32.61
N PHE A 35 8.31 -16.67 -32.97
CA PHE A 35 7.26 -17.12 -32.05
C PHE A 35 7.82 -17.87 -30.83
N CYS A 36 8.76 -18.80 -31.03
CA CYS A 36 9.40 -19.52 -29.92
C CYS A 36 10.23 -18.61 -29.01
N VAL A 37 11.01 -17.67 -29.59
CA VAL A 37 11.80 -16.70 -28.82
C VAL A 37 10.87 -15.74 -28.07
N HIS A 38 9.84 -15.20 -28.72
CA HIS A 38 8.88 -14.34 -28.06
C HIS A 38 8.17 -15.08 -26.92
N HIS A 39 7.72 -16.31 -27.14
CA HIS A 39 7.09 -17.14 -26.11
C HIS A 39 8.07 -17.53 -24.97
N GLN A 40 9.38 -17.64 -25.24
CA GLN A 40 10.38 -17.85 -24.18
C GLN A 40 10.65 -16.58 -23.36
N PHE A 41 10.55 -15.39 -23.97
CA PHE A 41 10.71 -14.10 -23.26
C PHE A 41 9.41 -13.58 -22.61
N THR A 42 8.23 -13.98 -23.09
CA THR A 42 6.92 -13.63 -22.48
C THR A 42 6.37 -14.70 -21.56
N ALA A 43 6.92 -15.92 -21.58
CA ALA A 43 6.79 -16.86 -20.48
C ALA A 43 7.62 -16.37 -19.29
N THR A 44 7.11 -15.36 -18.59
CA THR A 44 7.44 -15.18 -17.18
C THR A 44 7.27 -16.54 -16.50
N PRO A 45 8.23 -16.98 -15.67
CA PRO A 45 8.03 -18.20 -14.91
C PRO A 45 6.72 -18.03 -14.15
N ARG A 46 5.77 -18.96 -14.32
CA ARG A 46 4.74 -19.20 -13.31
C ARG A 46 5.46 -19.75 -12.08
N HIS A 47 6.14 -18.85 -11.36
CA HIS A 47 6.40 -19.05 -9.95
C HIS A 47 5.03 -19.20 -9.33
N ASP A 48 4.71 -20.44 -8.99
CA ASP A 48 3.54 -20.77 -8.20
C ASP A 48 3.85 -20.26 -6.79
N VAL A 49 3.68 -18.93 -6.62
CA VAL A 49 3.95 -18.22 -5.37
C VAL A 49 2.99 -18.81 -4.36
N SER A 50 3.52 -19.73 -3.58
CA SER A 50 2.74 -20.51 -2.65
C SER A 50 2.08 -19.58 -1.65
N LEU A 51 0.77 -19.76 -1.44
CA LEU A 51 0.04 -19.17 -0.33
C LEU A 51 0.46 -19.78 1.03
N ARG A 52 1.55 -20.55 1.07
CA ARG A 52 2.14 -21.08 2.29
C ARG A 52 2.38 -19.97 3.29
N HIS A 53 1.90 -20.25 4.48
CA HIS A 53 1.89 -19.34 5.60
C HIS A 53 3.30 -19.23 6.22
N PRO A 54 3.74 -18.03 6.65
CA PRO A 54 4.93 -17.86 7.49
C PRO A 54 4.71 -18.44 8.91
N ASP A 55 5.76 -18.69 9.69
CA ASP A 55 5.63 -19.23 11.05
C ASP A 55 5.09 -18.18 12.06
N CYS A 56 3.83 -17.76 11.94
CA CYS A 56 3.20 -16.86 12.92
C CYS A 56 2.78 -17.61 14.20
N SER A 57 2.84 -16.92 15.33
CA SER A 57 2.46 -17.46 16.64
C SER A 57 1.11 -16.91 17.07
N TYR A 58 0.07 -17.75 17.13
CA TYR A 58 -1.32 -17.38 17.45
C TYR A 58 -1.68 -17.42 18.94
N VAL A 59 -0.79 -17.92 19.80
CA VAL A 59 -1.06 -18.18 21.22
C VAL A 59 0.20 -17.97 22.05
N THR A 60 0.05 -17.37 23.22
CA THR A 60 1.14 -17.27 24.21
C THR A 60 1.21 -18.57 25.03
N SER A 61 2.38 -18.89 25.59
CA SER A 61 2.48 -20.03 26.53
C SER A 61 1.59 -19.84 27.76
N ALA A 62 1.54 -18.62 28.29
CA ALA A 62 0.73 -18.26 29.45
C ALA A 62 -0.79 -18.44 29.20
N PHE A 63 -1.27 -18.12 28.00
CA PHE A 63 -2.66 -18.40 27.60
C PHE A 63 -2.90 -19.90 27.46
N ALA A 64 -2.00 -20.62 26.79
CA ALA A 64 -2.15 -22.06 26.53
C ALA A 64 -2.25 -22.86 27.84
N GLU A 65 -1.37 -22.59 28.82
CA GLU A 65 -1.39 -23.22 30.15
C GLU A 65 -2.72 -22.98 30.88
N GLN A 66 -3.23 -21.74 30.88
CA GLN A 66 -4.48 -21.38 31.55
C GLN A 66 -5.71 -21.94 30.83
N TYR A 67 -5.69 -21.98 29.50
CA TYR A 67 -6.74 -22.59 28.68
C TYR A 67 -6.83 -24.10 28.91
N GLU A 68 -5.70 -24.81 28.96
CA GLU A 68 -5.67 -26.25 29.26
C GLU A 68 -6.11 -26.54 30.69
N ALA A 69 -5.64 -25.77 31.68
CA ALA A 69 -6.10 -25.86 33.06
C ALA A 69 -7.60 -25.57 33.23
N MET A 70 -8.20 -24.81 32.31
CA MET A 70 -9.65 -24.57 32.26
C MET A 70 -10.41 -25.70 31.57
N ALA A 71 -9.87 -26.31 30.51
CA ALA A 71 -10.48 -27.44 29.81
C ALA A 71 -10.69 -28.67 30.73
N GLN A 72 -9.86 -28.81 31.76
CA GLN A 72 -9.97 -29.86 32.77
C GLN A 72 -11.06 -29.60 33.84
N ARG A 73 -11.64 -28.40 33.91
CA ARG A 73 -12.65 -28.04 34.93
C ARG A 73 -14.07 -28.39 34.47
N PRO A 74 -14.92 -28.96 35.33
CA PRO A 74 -16.32 -29.20 34.98
C PRO A 74 -17.08 -27.87 34.79
N PRO A 75 -17.87 -27.70 33.72
CA PRO A 75 -18.70 -26.51 33.51
C PRO A 75 -19.82 -26.40 34.55
N SER A 76 -20.29 -25.17 34.79
CA SER A 76 -21.42 -24.88 35.68
C SER A 76 -22.73 -25.55 35.23
N ALA A 77 -23.68 -25.75 36.14
CA ALA A 77 -24.94 -26.43 35.82
C ALA A 77 -25.77 -25.77 34.69
N PRO A 78 -25.90 -24.42 34.62
CA PRO A 78 -26.54 -23.76 33.47
C PRO A 78 -25.80 -24.04 32.16
N LEU A 79 -24.47 -23.95 32.17
CA LEU A 79 -23.64 -24.21 31.00
C LEU A 79 -23.70 -25.69 30.56
N GLN A 80 -23.83 -26.63 31.50
CA GLN A 80 -24.09 -28.05 31.19
C GLN A 80 -25.42 -28.27 30.47
N ALA A 81 -26.47 -27.50 30.78
CA ALA A 81 -27.74 -27.60 30.07
C ALA A 81 -27.58 -27.13 28.61
N LEU A 82 -26.95 -25.97 28.40
CA LEU A 82 -26.65 -25.44 27.07
C LEU A 82 -25.72 -26.36 26.24
N ARG A 83 -24.74 -27.01 26.89
CA ARG A 83 -23.87 -28.00 26.23
C ARG A 83 -24.64 -29.24 25.77
N ARG A 84 -25.67 -29.68 26.51
CA ARG A 84 -26.51 -30.83 26.12
C ARG A 84 -27.39 -30.52 24.91
N SER A 85 -27.91 -29.31 24.77
CA SER A 85 -28.62 -28.88 23.56
C SER A 85 -27.68 -28.66 22.37
N ALA A 86 -26.46 -28.16 22.61
CA ALA A 86 -25.47 -27.98 21.54
C ALA A 86 -25.03 -29.33 20.93
N ALA A 87 -24.82 -30.36 21.76
CA ALA A 87 -24.24 -31.65 21.37
C ALA A 87 -25.04 -32.48 20.34
N SER A 88 -26.23 -32.05 19.92
CA SER A 88 -26.97 -32.70 18.84
C SER A 88 -26.49 -32.24 17.46
N ASP A 89 -25.96 -33.19 16.69
CA ASP A 89 -25.65 -33.19 15.26
C ASP A 89 -24.65 -32.13 14.73
N PRO A 90 -23.42 -32.51 14.33
CA PRO A 90 -22.45 -31.59 13.70
C PRO A 90 -22.89 -31.08 12.31
N MET A 91 -23.93 -31.66 11.68
CA MET A 91 -24.53 -31.18 10.43
C MET A 91 -25.78 -30.32 10.63
N ALA A 92 -26.24 -30.11 11.88
CA ALA A 92 -27.38 -29.24 12.14
C ALA A 92 -27.12 -27.81 11.66
N GLN A 93 -28.11 -27.20 11.01
CA GLN A 93 -28.06 -25.80 10.59
C GLN A 93 -27.98 -24.90 11.83
N ARG A 94 -26.86 -24.18 11.97
CA ARG A 94 -26.59 -23.29 13.10
C ARG A 94 -27.15 -21.89 12.88
N SER A 95 -27.25 -21.13 13.97
CA SER A 95 -27.83 -19.79 14.01
C SER A 95 -27.25 -18.98 15.19
N TRP A 96 -27.71 -17.72 15.35
CA TRP A 96 -27.41 -16.92 16.53
C TRP A 96 -27.80 -17.57 17.87
N ALA A 97 -28.76 -18.51 17.88
CA ALA A 97 -29.13 -19.26 19.08
C ALA A 97 -28.09 -20.30 19.51
N ASP A 98 -27.15 -20.66 18.63
CA ASP A 98 -26.00 -21.52 18.93
C ASP A 98 -24.80 -20.71 19.46
N CYS A 99 -24.88 -19.38 19.47
CA CYS A 99 -23.86 -18.53 20.08
C CYS A 99 -24.00 -18.50 21.61
N LEU A 100 -22.86 -18.41 22.30
CA LEU A 100 -22.79 -18.22 23.74
C LEU A 100 -23.30 -16.81 24.13
N PRO A 101 -24.29 -16.70 25.04
CA PRO A 101 -24.63 -15.43 25.67
C PRO A 101 -23.46 -14.96 26.56
N MET A 102 -22.95 -13.77 26.29
CA MET A 102 -21.75 -13.23 26.96
C MET A 102 -21.98 -11.81 27.45
N ARG A 103 -21.48 -11.48 28.63
CA ARG A 103 -21.44 -10.12 29.16
C ARG A 103 -20.04 -9.53 28.97
N THR A 104 -19.84 -8.76 27.91
CA THR A 104 -18.57 -8.08 27.63
C THR A 104 -18.64 -6.58 27.95
N VAL A 105 -17.47 -5.93 28.07
CA VAL A 105 -17.35 -4.47 28.19
C VAL A 105 -16.33 -3.91 27.20
N VAL A 106 -16.49 -2.63 26.85
CA VAL A 106 -15.50 -1.86 26.07
C VAL A 106 -14.37 -1.40 27.01
N CYS A 107 -13.14 -1.81 26.70
CA CYS A 107 -11.95 -1.54 27.50
C CYS A 107 -10.96 -0.60 26.79
N GLY A 108 -9.82 -0.28 27.41
CA GLY A 108 -8.71 0.37 26.73
C GLY A 108 -8.07 -0.53 25.67
N VAL A 109 -7.42 0.07 24.65
CA VAL A 109 -6.80 -0.66 23.52
C VAL A 109 -5.90 -1.81 23.96
N ALA A 110 -5.06 -1.61 24.98
CA ALA A 110 -4.10 -2.60 25.48
C ALA A 110 -4.73 -3.80 26.21
N ALA A 111 -5.96 -3.67 26.74
CA ALA A 111 -6.64 -4.72 27.50
C ALA A 111 -7.30 -5.80 26.61
N GLY A 112 -7.19 -5.69 25.29
CA GLY A 112 -7.75 -6.65 24.33
C GLY A 112 -6.88 -7.89 24.04
N SER A 113 -5.78 -8.11 24.76
CA SER A 113 -5.02 -9.37 24.63
C SER A 113 -5.87 -10.55 25.14
N GLN A 114 -5.84 -11.72 24.48
CA GLN A 114 -6.66 -12.87 24.89
C GLN A 114 -6.25 -13.38 26.29
N ASP A 115 -5.01 -13.13 26.69
CA ASP A 115 -4.45 -13.39 28.01
C ASP A 115 -5.22 -12.65 29.13
N THR A 116 -5.90 -11.53 28.83
CA THR A 116 -6.69 -10.79 29.82
C THR A 116 -8.02 -11.48 30.18
N LEU A 117 -8.48 -12.43 29.37
CA LEU A 117 -9.74 -13.16 29.61
C LEU A 117 -9.74 -13.92 30.95
N PHE A 118 -8.57 -14.28 31.48
CA PHE A 118 -8.43 -14.96 32.76
C PHE A 118 -8.24 -14.03 33.96
N THR A 119 -7.90 -12.76 33.73
CA THR A 119 -7.55 -11.78 34.77
C THR A 119 -8.57 -10.66 34.94
N GLN A 120 -9.46 -10.45 33.96
CA GLN A 120 -10.42 -9.34 33.92
C GLN A 120 -11.86 -9.83 33.92
N SER A 121 -12.71 -9.21 34.74
CA SER A 121 -14.14 -9.51 34.83
C SER A 121 -14.96 -8.23 35.10
N PRO A 122 -15.99 -7.92 34.29
CA PRO A 122 -16.40 -8.63 33.07
C PRO A 122 -15.32 -8.55 31.97
N PRO A 123 -15.23 -9.57 31.08
CA PRO A 123 -14.19 -9.66 30.05
C PRO A 123 -14.29 -8.53 29.01
N CYS A 124 -13.14 -8.09 28.54
CA CYS A 124 -13.05 -7.10 27.45
C CYS A 124 -13.56 -7.68 26.13
N ARG A 125 -14.42 -6.93 25.44
CA ARG A 125 -14.97 -7.31 24.14
C ARG A 125 -13.88 -7.64 23.12
N SER A 126 -12.87 -6.77 23.01
CA SER A 126 -11.72 -6.95 22.13
C SER A 126 -10.90 -8.20 22.46
N ALA A 127 -10.81 -8.63 23.72
CA ALA A 127 -10.13 -9.88 24.11
C ALA A 127 -10.89 -11.13 23.66
N VAL A 128 -12.23 -11.10 23.69
CA VAL A 128 -13.08 -12.17 23.15
C VAL A 128 -12.96 -12.25 21.62
N VAL A 129 -12.99 -11.10 20.95
CA VAL A 129 -12.80 -11.00 19.49
C VAL A 129 -11.39 -11.44 19.07
N HIS A 130 -10.37 -11.08 19.85
CA HIS A 130 -8.98 -11.52 19.62
C HIS A 130 -8.88 -13.05 19.69
N HIS A 131 -9.41 -13.68 20.74
CA HIS A 131 -9.40 -15.13 20.85
C HIS A 131 -10.14 -15.80 19.68
N LEU A 132 -11.32 -15.29 19.29
CA LEU A 132 -12.05 -15.75 18.11
C LEU A 132 -11.18 -15.71 16.85
N LEU A 133 -10.54 -14.56 16.58
CA LEU A 133 -9.72 -14.34 15.40
C LEU A 133 -8.57 -15.35 15.33
N VAL A 134 -7.74 -15.42 16.37
CA VAL A 134 -6.52 -16.25 16.35
C VAL A 134 -6.83 -17.74 16.36
N ALA A 135 -7.83 -18.18 17.13
CA ALA A 135 -8.19 -19.59 17.21
C ALA A 135 -8.84 -20.11 15.91
N THR A 136 -9.63 -19.28 15.22
CA THR A 136 -10.23 -19.67 13.93
C THR A 136 -9.25 -19.56 12.77
N MET A 137 -8.36 -18.56 12.75
CA MET A 137 -7.27 -18.48 11.77
C MET A 137 -6.35 -19.69 11.86
N ALA A 138 -5.85 -20.01 13.05
CA ALA A 138 -5.01 -21.21 13.28
C ALA A 138 -5.74 -22.52 12.92
N ALA A 139 -7.07 -22.59 13.12
CA ALA A 139 -7.87 -23.75 12.74
C ALA A 139 -8.02 -23.91 11.21
N ILE A 140 -8.12 -22.81 10.45
CA ILE A 140 -8.13 -22.82 8.98
C ILE A 140 -6.73 -23.16 8.44
N GLU A 141 -5.69 -22.56 9.00
CA GLU A 141 -4.30 -22.81 8.59
C GLU A 141 -3.89 -24.27 8.80
N ALA A 142 -4.31 -24.88 9.91
CA ALA A 142 -4.13 -26.31 10.18
C ALA A 142 -4.84 -27.23 9.16
N GLN A 143 -5.68 -26.69 8.25
CA GLN A 143 -6.27 -27.41 7.12
C GLN A 143 -5.61 -27.06 5.77
N GLY A 144 -4.52 -26.30 5.78
CA GLY A 144 -3.79 -25.88 4.58
C GLY A 144 -4.42 -24.70 3.82
N HIS A 145 -5.30 -23.95 4.48
CA HIS A 145 -6.04 -22.83 3.92
C HIS A 145 -5.55 -21.48 4.45
N VAL A 146 -5.86 -20.40 3.73
CA VAL A 146 -5.55 -19.02 4.14
C VAL A 146 -6.70 -18.45 4.94
N ALA A 147 -6.40 -17.72 6.01
CA ALA A 147 -7.30 -16.75 6.64
C ALA A 147 -6.51 -15.46 6.91
N VAL A 148 -7.09 -14.28 6.61
CA VAL A 148 -6.48 -12.97 6.92
C VAL A 148 -7.56 -11.95 7.30
N PRO A 149 -7.35 -11.06 8.29
CA PRO A 149 -8.27 -9.96 8.56
C PRO A 149 -8.29 -8.97 7.39
N ILE A 150 -9.44 -8.31 7.17
CA ILE A 150 -9.65 -7.26 6.16
C ILE A 150 -10.46 -6.10 6.74
N GLY A 151 -10.63 -5.01 5.97
CA GLY A 151 -11.52 -3.91 6.36
C GLY A 151 -11.00 -3.04 7.53
N PRO A 152 -11.89 -2.41 8.31
CA PRO A 152 -11.52 -1.51 9.40
C PRO A 152 -10.68 -2.17 10.51
N ALA A 153 -10.90 -3.46 10.77
CA ALA A 153 -10.13 -4.21 11.74
C ALA A 153 -8.67 -4.36 11.29
N LEU A 154 -8.43 -4.63 10.00
CA LEU A 154 -7.08 -4.62 9.43
C LEU A 154 -6.44 -3.23 9.50
N GLN A 155 -7.20 -2.16 9.30
CA GLN A 155 -6.66 -0.80 9.45
C GLN A 155 -6.17 -0.55 10.88
N HIS A 156 -7.00 -0.80 11.88
CA HIS A 156 -6.64 -0.60 13.28
C HIS A 156 -5.49 -1.52 13.73
N LEU A 157 -5.39 -2.73 13.15
CA LEU A 157 -4.24 -3.63 13.32
C LEU A 157 -2.93 -3.01 12.79
N LEU A 158 -2.96 -2.36 11.63
CA LEU A 158 -1.78 -1.71 11.03
C LEU A 158 -1.36 -0.43 11.78
N GLU A 159 -2.32 0.31 12.35
CA GLU A 159 -2.06 1.57 13.05
C GLU A 159 -1.63 1.38 14.51
N TYR A 160 -2.09 0.31 15.18
CA TYR A 160 -1.95 0.15 16.63
C TYR A 160 -1.49 -1.24 17.11
N PHE A 161 -1.34 -2.24 16.23
CA PHE A 161 -1.10 -3.66 16.59
C PHE A 161 -2.11 -4.22 17.62
N THR A 162 -3.34 -3.72 17.59
CA THR A 162 -4.44 -4.05 18.52
C THR A 162 -5.78 -4.05 17.76
N LEU A 163 -6.84 -4.58 18.38
CA LEU A 163 -8.19 -4.56 17.80
C LEU A 163 -8.97 -3.30 18.23
N PRO A 164 -9.94 -2.84 17.42
CA PRO A 164 -10.88 -1.78 17.82
C PRO A 164 -11.58 -2.15 19.15
N PRO A 165 -11.49 -1.32 20.21
CA PRO A 165 -11.98 -1.71 21.53
C PRO A 165 -13.50 -1.89 21.64
N ASP A 166 -14.25 -1.16 20.82
CA ASP A 166 -15.71 -1.20 20.72
C ASP A 166 -16.21 -2.21 19.67
N GLY A 167 -15.33 -2.62 18.75
CA GLY A 167 -15.59 -3.55 17.65
C GLY A 167 -16.28 -4.84 18.10
N THR A 168 -17.50 -5.05 17.62
CA THR A 168 -18.28 -6.27 17.85
C THR A 168 -17.99 -7.36 16.82
N SER A 169 -17.36 -7.01 15.69
CA SER A 169 -16.99 -7.97 14.65
C SER A 169 -15.73 -7.61 13.88
N ILE A 170 -15.12 -8.63 13.26
CA ILE A 170 -14.01 -8.52 12.33
C ILE A 170 -14.39 -9.23 11.03
N ASP A 171 -14.18 -8.55 9.90
CA ASP A 171 -14.25 -9.19 8.58
C ASP A 171 -12.92 -9.93 8.31
N VAL A 172 -13.03 -11.20 7.90
CA VAL A 172 -11.90 -12.11 7.61
C VAL A 172 -12.07 -12.70 6.22
N LEU A 173 -11.00 -12.71 5.43
CA LEU A 173 -10.94 -13.29 4.09
C LEU A 173 -10.30 -14.69 4.15
N THR A 174 -10.89 -15.66 3.46
CA THR A 174 -10.36 -17.04 3.38
C THR A 174 -10.54 -17.67 2.00
N ASP A 175 -9.66 -18.61 1.61
CA ASP A 175 -9.88 -19.48 0.44
C ASP A 175 -10.61 -20.79 0.79
N ALA A 176 -10.89 -21.04 2.06
CA ALA A 176 -11.65 -22.21 2.50
C ALA A 176 -13.11 -22.15 2.04
N ALA A 177 -13.65 -23.29 1.61
CA ALA A 177 -15.07 -23.40 1.29
C ALA A 177 -15.92 -23.31 2.58
N ILE A 178 -16.90 -22.41 2.60
CA ILE A 178 -17.76 -22.11 3.78
C ILE A 178 -18.36 -23.37 4.41
N GLY A 179 -18.80 -24.34 3.59
CA GLY A 179 -19.39 -25.60 4.08
C GLY A 179 -18.45 -26.44 4.95
N ASN A 180 -17.13 -26.32 4.78
CA ASN A 180 -16.16 -27.04 5.61
C ASN A 180 -15.97 -26.36 6.98
N LEU A 181 -15.99 -25.02 7.01
CA LEU A 181 -15.73 -24.19 8.20
C LEU A 181 -16.63 -24.58 9.36
N ALA A 182 -17.92 -24.81 9.10
CA ALA A 182 -18.90 -25.24 10.12
C ALA A 182 -18.40 -26.46 10.93
N SER A 183 -17.92 -27.51 10.24
CA SER A 183 -17.44 -28.72 10.92
C SER A 183 -16.13 -28.50 11.69
N TRP A 184 -15.19 -27.73 11.12
CA TRP A 184 -13.87 -27.46 11.71
C TRP A 184 -13.96 -26.58 12.95
N PHE A 185 -14.88 -25.61 12.93
CA PHE A 185 -15.16 -24.68 14.00
C PHE A 185 -16.02 -25.31 15.10
N TRP A 186 -17.00 -26.14 14.74
CA TRP A 186 -17.86 -26.79 15.73
C TRP A 186 -17.09 -27.68 16.71
N VAL A 187 -16.15 -28.50 16.23
CA VAL A 187 -15.30 -29.36 17.08
C VAL A 187 -14.43 -28.54 18.05
N ARG A 188 -14.16 -27.27 17.73
CA ARG A 188 -13.36 -26.35 18.56
C ARG A 188 -14.20 -25.46 19.48
N GLY A 189 -15.52 -25.61 19.50
CA GLY A 189 -16.41 -24.80 20.35
C GLY A 189 -16.87 -23.49 19.70
N PHE A 190 -16.86 -23.38 18.38
CA PHE A 190 -17.35 -22.21 17.66
C PHE A 190 -18.57 -22.57 16.80
N ALA A 191 -19.61 -21.74 16.82
CA ALA A 191 -20.76 -21.89 15.94
C ALA A 191 -20.53 -21.05 14.68
N HIS A 192 -20.74 -21.65 13.50
CA HIS A 192 -20.58 -21.00 12.20
C HIS A 192 -21.80 -21.26 11.32
N PHE A 193 -22.32 -20.21 10.71
CA PHE A 193 -23.58 -20.22 9.94
C PHE A 193 -23.64 -19.04 8.97
N GLU A 194 -24.64 -19.05 8.09
CA GLU A 194 -25.03 -17.87 7.31
C GLU A 194 -26.13 -17.10 8.08
N ASP A 195 -25.89 -15.82 8.35
CA ASP A 195 -26.85 -14.96 9.01
C ASP A 195 -27.96 -14.55 8.03
N ASN A 196 -29.16 -15.10 8.23
CA ASN A 196 -30.35 -14.85 7.41
C ASN A 196 -30.69 -13.36 7.24
N ALA A 197 -30.30 -12.49 8.17
CA ALA A 197 -30.58 -11.05 8.08
C ALA A 197 -29.63 -10.30 7.13
N THR A 198 -28.38 -10.75 6.98
CA THR A 198 -27.33 -10.03 6.23
C THR A 198 -26.70 -10.83 5.08
N GLY A 199 -27.00 -12.13 4.96
CA GLY A 199 -26.34 -13.05 4.03
C GLY A 199 -24.83 -13.20 4.32
N ALA A 200 -24.38 -12.83 5.51
CA ALA A 200 -22.98 -12.95 5.90
C ALA A 200 -22.72 -14.33 6.51
N SER A 201 -21.61 -14.96 6.12
CA SER A 201 -21.07 -16.09 6.87
C SER A 201 -20.48 -15.56 8.18
N VAL A 202 -20.90 -16.11 9.33
CA VAL A 202 -20.62 -15.62 10.68
C VAL A 202 -19.95 -16.71 11.52
N THR A 203 -19.13 -16.34 12.50
CA THR A 203 -18.65 -17.28 13.54
C THR A 203 -18.60 -16.64 14.92
N CYS A 204 -19.14 -17.32 15.92
CA CYS A 204 -19.16 -16.89 17.32
C CYS A 204 -18.70 -18.04 18.23
N LEU A 205 -18.41 -17.75 19.52
CA LEU A 205 -18.22 -18.81 20.51
C LEU A 205 -19.54 -19.56 20.72
N ALA A 206 -19.49 -20.87 20.88
CA ALA A 206 -20.63 -21.72 21.23
C ALA A 206 -20.60 -22.13 22.72
N PRO A 207 -21.73 -22.57 23.32
CA PRO A 207 -21.78 -22.98 24.73
C PRO A 207 -20.85 -24.14 25.13
N HIS A 208 -20.39 -24.96 24.19
CA HIS A 208 -19.40 -26.02 24.46
C HIS A 208 -17.94 -25.57 24.38
N HIS A 209 -17.66 -24.31 24.05
CA HIS A 209 -16.30 -23.75 24.10
C HIS A 209 -15.70 -23.84 25.52
N THR A 210 -14.38 -24.01 25.61
CA THR A 210 -13.64 -24.08 26.88
C THR A 210 -13.84 -22.83 27.73
N LEU A 211 -13.63 -21.65 27.13
CA LEU A 211 -13.79 -20.35 27.80
C LEU A 211 -15.24 -20.00 28.16
N ALA A 212 -16.24 -20.78 27.74
CA ALA A 212 -17.64 -20.49 28.06
C ALA A 212 -17.89 -20.43 29.58
N THR A 213 -17.08 -21.11 30.39
CA THR A 213 -17.16 -21.08 31.87
C THR A 213 -16.82 -19.69 32.46
N ILE A 214 -16.04 -18.85 31.77
CA ILE A 214 -15.70 -17.48 32.24
C ILE A 214 -16.36 -16.36 31.41
N LEU A 215 -16.84 -16.67 30.21
CA LEU A 215 -17.47 -15.71 29.31
C LEU A 215 -19.01 -15.67 29.42
N PHE A 216 -19.63 -16.76 29.89
CA PHE A 216 -21.08 -16.86 30.02
C PHE A 216 -21.65 -15.80 30.98
N GLY A 217 -22.75 -15.16 30.58
CA GLY A 217 -23.52 -14.28 31.46
C GLY A 217 -25.01 -14.35 31.14
N ASP A 218 -25.82 -14.69 32.14
CA ASP A 218 -27.28 -14.85 32.00
C ASP A 218 -27.98 -13.56 31.53
N ASP A 219 -27.51 -12.39 31.99
CA ASP A 219 -28.01 -11.05 31.63
C ASP A 219 -27.16 -10.38 30.54
N ALA A 220 -26.90 -11.07 29.42
CA ALA A 220 -26.14 -10.50 28.30
C ALA A 220 -26.88 -9.30 27.66
N PRO A 221 -26.36 -8.05 27.75
CA PRO A 221 -27.09 -6.85 27.34
C PRO A 221 -26.97 -6.54 25.84
N ASP A 222 -25.95 -7.10 25.17
CA ASP A 222 -25.74 -6.91 23.74
C ASP A 222 -26.60 -7.91 22.96
N ALA A 223 -27.47 -7.41 22.07
CA ALA A 223 -28.34 -8.25 21.23
C ALA A 223 -27.58 -9.12 20.21
N THR A 224 -26.27 -8.94 20.06
CA THR A 224 -25.42 -9.71 19.15
C THR A 224 -24.04 -9.90 19.80
N PRO A 225 -23.59 -11.15 20.02
CA PRO A 225 -22.30 -11.41 20.65
C PRO A 225 -21.13 -11.05 19.73
N PRO A 226 -19.91 -10.89 20.31
CA PRO A 226 -18.66 -10.87 19.56
C PRO A 226 -18.58 -12.00 18.53
N HIS A 227 -18.27 -11.65 17.28
CA HIS A 227 -18.24 -12.61 16.17
C HIS A 227 -17.24 -12.23 15.07
N LEU A 228 -16.94 -13.17 14.20
CA LEU A 228 -16.23 -12.94 12.93
C LEU A 228 -17.22 -12.99 11.77
N ARG A 229 -16.89 -12.29 10.69
CA ARG A 229 -17.62 -12.31 9.44
C ARG A 229 -16.69 -12.76 8.33
N TRP A 230 -17.10 -13.76 7.55
CA TRP A 230 -16.25 -14.38 6.54
C TRP A 230 -16.62 -13.93 5.14
N SER A 231 -15.60 -13.57 4.36
CA SER A 231 -15.66 -13.50 2.91
C SER A 231 -14.78 -14.61 2.33
N THR A 232 -15.25 -15.29 1.30
CA THR A 232 -14.40 -16.21 0.53
C THR A 232 -13.70 -15.49 -0.61
N MET A 233 -12.49 -15.91 -0.95
CA MET A 233 -11.79 -15.50 -2.17
C MET A 233 -11.78 -16.60 -3.22
N GLN A 234 -11.83 -16.19 -4.48
CA GLN A 234 -11.60 -17.05 -5.64
C GLN A 234 -10.44 -16.47 -6.45
N ALA A 235 -9.41 -17.29 -6.67
CA ALA A 235 -8.25 -16.91 -7.47
C ALA A 235 -8.51 -17.23 -8.96
N PHE A 236 -8.40 -16.22 -9.82
CA PHE A 236 -8.51 -16.32 -11.27
C PHE A 236 -7.25 -15.71 -11.90
N ASP A 237 -6.38 -16.57 -12.45
CA ASP A 237 -5.06 -16.18 -12.97
C ASP A 237 -4.24 -15.34 -11.94
N ASP A 238 -3.97 -14.08 -12.27
CA ASP A 238 -3.24 -13.10 -11.45
C ASP A 238 -4.14 -12.30 -10.49
N ARG A 239 -5.44 -12.61 -10.44
CA ARG A 239 -6.45 -11.87 -9.68
C ARG A 239 -7.08 -12.70 -8.57
N ILE A 240 -7.55 -12.00 -7.55
CA ILE A 240 -8.29 -12.51 -6.41
C ILE A 240 -9.60 -11.73 -6.37
N VAL A 241 -10.73 -12.43 -6.46
CA VAL A 241 -12.07 -11.84 -6.40
C VAL A 241 -12.74 -12.29 -5.10
N LEU A 242 -13.27 -11.33 -4.34
CA LEU A 242 -14.02 -11.61 -3.11
C LEU A 242 -15.45 -12.01 -3.48
N ALA A 243 -15.98 -13.07 -2.88
CA ALA A 243 -17.34 -13.51 -3.14
C ALA A 243 -18.38 -12.46 -2.72
N SER A 244 -18.08 -11.72 -1.64
CA SER A 244 -18.84 -10.56 -1.17
C SER A 244 -18.71 -9.34 -2.08
N GLU A 245 -17.74 -9.32 -3.00
CA GLU A 245 -17.37 -8.12 -3.74
C GLU A 245 -16.73 -8.42 -5.11
N LYS A 246 -17.59 -8.57 -6.13
CA LYS A 246 -17.17 -8.91 -7.49
C LYS A 246 -16.62 -7.73 -8.32
N SER A 247 -16.69 -6.50 -7.80
CA SER A 247 -16.35 -5.28 -8.55
C SER A 247 -14.88 -4.88 -8.49
N HIS A 248 -14.13 -5.27 -7.45
CA HIS A 248 -12.72 -4.94 -7.31
C HIS A 248 -11.88 -6.22 -7.23
N PRO A 249 -11.27 -6.65 -8.35
CA PRO A 249 -10.29 -7.73 -8.33
C PRO A 249 -8.97 -7.22 -7.75
N TYR A 250 -8.52 -7.83 -6.66
CA TYR A 250 -7.20 -7.63 -6.07
C TYR A 250 -6.17 -8.41 -6.89
N ARG A 251 -4.89 -8.01 -6.88
CA ARG A 251 -3.81 -8.75 -7.54
C ARG A 251 -3.28 -9.83 -6.60
N ARG A 252 -2.86 -10.98 -7.14
CA ARG A 252 -2.25 -12.06 -6.34
C ARG A 252 -1.01 -11.58 -5.57
N VAL A 253 -0.23 -10.65 -6.14
CA VAL A 253 0.94 -10.02 -5.49
C VAL A 253 0.60 -9.07 -4.34
N GLU A 254 -0.66 -8.66 -4.19
CA GLU A 254 -1.12 -7.89 -3.03
C GLU A 254 -1.38 -8.82 -1.83
N MET A 255 -1.68 -10.10 -2.10
CA MET A 255 -1.93 -11.13 -1.09
C MET A 255 -0.69 -11.97 -0.74
N ALA A 256 0.06 -12.44 -1.75
CA ALA A 256 1.06 -13.48 -1.60
C ALA A 256 2.50 -12.99 -1.91
N PRO A 257 3.51 -13.39 -1.10
CA PRO A 257 3.42 -14.28 0.07
C PRO A 257 2.83 -13.59 1.30
N LEU A 258 2.14 -14.34 2.16
CA LEU A 258 1.58 -13.81 3.41
C LEU A 258 2.70 -13.34 4.35
N GLY A 259 2.41 -12.30 5.15
CA GLY A 259 3.28 -11.83 6.23
C GLY A 259 2.68 -12.12 7.60
N CYS A 260 3.49 -12.02 8.65
CA CYS A 260 3.00 -11.97 10.04
C CYS A 260 2.93 -10.50 10.51
N LEU A 261 1.79 -10.08 11.05
CA LEU A 261 1.63 -8.80 11.73
C LEU A 261 1.50 -9.02 13.24
N PRO A 262 2.18 -8.24 14.10
CA PRO A 262 1.95 -8.28 15.54
C PRO A 262 0.51 -7.93 15.89
N LEU A 263 -0.08 -8.70 16.81
CA LEU A 263 -1.37 -8.44 17.43
C LEU A 263 -1.22 -8.70 18.93
N TYR A 264 -1.28 -7.65 19.74
CA TYR A 264 -1.01 -7.72 21.19
C TYR A 264 0.37 -8.35 21.49
N ASP A 265 0.36 -9.62 21.89
CA ASP A 265 1.49 -10.43 22.35
C ASP A 265 1.67 -11.69 21.47
N VAL A 266 0.90 -11.76 20.37
CA VAL A 266 0.89 -12.81 19.35
C VAL A 266 1.15 -12.18 17.96
N SER A 267 1.11 -12.99 16.92
CA SER A 267 1.25 -12.54 15.52
C SER A 267 0.32 -13.34 14.61
N ILE A 268 -0.24 -12.69 13.60
CA ILE A 268 -1.26 -13.26 12.73
C ILE A 268 -0.93 -13.06 11.25
N ALA A 269 -1.46 -13.95 10.41
CA ALA A 269 -1.42 -13.82 8.95
C ALA A 269 -1.99 -12.47 8.48
N VAL A 270 -1.30 -11.80 7.55
CA VAL A 270 -1.81 -10.67 6.79
C VAL A 270 -1.40 -10.75 5.31
N PRO A 271 -2.12 -10.07 4.39
CA PRO A 271 -1.69 -9.92 3.00
C PRO A 271 -0.30 -9.24 2.90
N SER A 272 0.46 -9.50 1.83
CA SER A 272 1.74 -8.82 1.58
C SER A 272 1.62 -7.29 1.51
N HIS A 273 0.49 -6.81 0.97
CA HIS A 273 0.15 -5.40 0.83
C HIS A 273 -1.18 -5.12 1.56
N PRO A 274 -1.18 -5.11 2.90
CA PRO A 274 -2.40 -5.14 3.70
C PRO A 274 -3.25 -3.88 3.53
N THR A 275 -2.64 -2.74 3.18
CA THR A 275 -3.34 -1.49 2.85
C THR A 275 -4.31 -1.62 1.67
N ALA A 276 -4.06 -2.53 0.73
CA ALA A 276 -5.00 -2.83 -0.36
C ALA A 276 -6.34 -3.40 0.18
N PHE A 277 -6.29 -4.17 1.28
CA PHE A 277 -7.44 -4.88 1.85
C PHE A 277 -8.15 -4.11 2.97
N VAL A 278 -7.68 -2.91 3.32
CA VAL A 278 -8.36 -1.99 4.25
C VAL A 278 -9.63 -1.43 3.63
N LYS A 279 -9.54 -0.88 2.41
CA LYS A 279 -10.63 -0.17 1.74
C LYS A 279 -11.51 -1.12 0.92
N THR A 280 -12.17 -2.08 1.57
CA THR A 280 -13.27 -2.82 0.90
C THR A 280 -14.47 -1.88 0.72
N PRO A 281 -15.12 -1.81 -0.45
CA PRO A 281 -16.38 -1.10 -0.62
C PRO A 281 -17.53 -1.46 0.33
N ARG A 282 -17.48 -2.60 1.01
CA ARG A 282 -18.40 -2.88 2.13
C ARG A 282 -18.09 -1.97 3.33
N SER A 283 -16.81 -1.72 3.61
CA SER A 283 -16.32 -0.71 4.56
C SER A 283 -16.63 0.73 4.10
N MET A 284 -16.49 1.04 2.80
CA MET A 284 -16.78 2.38 2.27
C MET A 284 -18.23 2.85 2.46
N ARG A 285 -19.18 1.94 2.72
CA ARG A 285 -20.57 2.32 3.08
C ARG A 285 -20.77 2.62 4.57
N GLN A 286 -19.75 2.43 5.41
CA GLN A 286 -19.76 2.74 6.85
C GLN A 286 -18.65 3.72 7.26
N HIS A 287 -17.74 4.09 6.34
CA HIS A 287 -16.76 5.16 6.55
C HIS A 287 -17.41 6.56 6.48
N ASP A 288 -18.11 6.91 7.55
CA ASP A 288 -18.32 8.30 8.00
C ASP A 288 -18.20 8.38 9.54
N VAL A 289 -17.65 7.32 10.15
CA VAL A 289 -17.33 7.24 11.58
C VAL A 289 -15.83 7.03 11.68
N ASP A 290 -15.11 8.10 12.03
CA ASP A 290 -13.78 7.97 12.62
C ASP A 290 -13.89 6.94 13.74
N ILE A 291 -13.16 5.83 13.68
CA ILE A 291 -13.05 4.90 14.81
C ILE A 291 -12.26 5.67 15.87
N PRO A 292 -12.89 6.20 16.93
CA PRO A 292 -12.21 7.17 17.76
C PRO A 292 -11.15 6.41 18.56
N GLY A 293 -9.90 6.92 18.53
CA GLY A 293 -8.92 6.58 19.56
C GLY A 293 -9.56 6.67 20.95
N PRO A 294 -9.17 5.80 21.90
CA PRO A 294 -9.98 5.34 23.03
C PRO A 294 -10.85 6.45 23.63
N SER A 295 -12.13 6.44 23.26
CA SER A 295 -13.06 7.49 23.69
C SER A 295 -13.17 7.51 25.21
N SER A 296 -13.55 8.67 25.78
CA SER A 296 -13.86 8.82 27.21
C SER A 296 -15.00 7.92 27.72
N ARG A 297 -15.61 7.13 26.83
CA ARG A 297 -16.60 6.09 27.11
C ARG A 297 -16.02 4.68 27.32
N CYS A 298 -14.71 4.44 27.15
CA CYS A 298 -14.10 3.16 27.56
C CYS A 298 -14.38 2.95 29.06
N LYS A 299 -14.98 1.80 29.45
CA LYS A 299 -15.78 1.73 30.68
C LYS A 299 -15.35 0.68 31.70
N ALA A 300 -14.08 0.31 31.71
CA ALA A 300 -13.52 -0.57 32.74
C ALA A 300 -12.04 -0.31 33.07
N LEU A 301 -11.21 0.06 32.08
CA LEU A 301 -9.75 0.05 32.20
C LEU A 301 -9.12 1.19 31.36
N CYS A 302 -9.46 2.44 31.66
CA CYS A 302 -8.81 3.60 31.05
C CYS A 302 -7.43 3.89 31.67
N ASP A 303 -7.22 3.56 32.94
CA ASP A 303 -6.00 3.96 33.64
C ASP A 303 -4.78 3.09 33.22
N ASP A 304 -5.03 1.87 32.72
CA ASP A 304 -4.03 1.02 32.04
C ASP A 304 -3.84 1.39 30.55
N SER A 305 -4.50 2.45 30.05
CA SER A 305 -4.24 2.94 28.70
C SER A 305 -2.99 3.80 28.67
N THR A 306 -1.81 3.19 28.79
CA THR A 306 -0.69 3.66 27.97
C THR A 306 -1.15 3.51 26.52
N PRO A 307 -1.24 4.60 25.73
CA PRO A 307 -1.41 4.43 24.30
C PRO A 307 -0.22 3.59 23.84
N ARG A 308 -0.45 2.39 23.28
CA ARG A 308 0.57 1.79 22.41
C ARG A 308 0.81 2.88 21.37
N VAL A 309 2.03 3.41 21.35
CA VAL A 309 2.42 4.52 20.48
C VAL A 309 1.84 4.19 19.12
N GLN A 310 0.93 5.05 18.63
CA GLN A 310 0.39 4.87 17.29
C GLN A 310 1.61 4.68 16.42
N THR A 311 1.72 3.53 15.78
CA THR A 311 2.57 3.52 14.61
C THR A 311 1.84 4.45 13.67
N HIS A 312 2.29 5.71 13.66
CA HIS A 312 2.81 6.26 12.42
C HIS A 312 3.48 5.06 11.77
N SER A 313 2.75 4.41 10.85
CA SER A 313 3.39 3.61 9.85
C SER A 313 4.44 4.57 9.36
N VAL A 314 5.70 4.31 9.70
CA VAL A 314 6.80 4.98 9.03
C VAL A 314 6.56 4.55 7.62
N LEU A 315 5.86 5.40 6.88
CA LEU A 315 5.51 5.14 5.51
C LEU A 315 6.85 4.83 4.85
N ASN A 316 6.88 3.92 3.87
CA ASN A 316 8.16 3.45 3.33
C ASN A 316 8.79 4.50 2.39
N ALA A 317 8.77 5.76 2.84
CA ALA A 317 9.48 6.91 2.35
C ALA A 317 10.95 6.55 2.23
N SER A 318 11.50 6.85 1.06
CA SER A 318 12.87 6.52 0.74
C SER A 318 13.81 7.18 1.73
N ARG A 319 14.41 6.39 2.63
CA ARG A 319 15.52 6.81 3.50
C ARG A 319 16.85 6.94 2.74
N CYS A 320 16.78 7.11 1.42
CA CYS A 320 17.92 7.43 0.58
C CYS A 320 18.44 8.80 1.01
N SER A 321 19.66 8.85 1.54
CA SER A 321 20.28 10.12 1.92
C SER A 321 20.34 11.06 0.71
N ALA A 322 19.82 12.28 0.87
CA ALA A 322 19.93 13.32 -0.15
C ALA A 322 21.42 13.48 -0.54
N ARG A 323 21.71 13.48 -1.84
CA ARG A 323 23.10 13.56 -2.32
C ARG A 323 23.63 14.96 -2.02
N HIS A 324 24.54 15.06 -1.05
CA HIS A 324 25.20 16.32 -0.73
C HIS A 324 26.14 16.76 -1.88
N ASP A 325 25.61 17.51 -2.84
CA ASP A 325 26.36 18.10 -3.95
C ASP A 325 27.21 19.29 -3.45
N THR A 326 28.40 18.97 -2.93
CA THR A 326 29.36 19.95 -2.40
C THR A 326 29.78 20.98 -3.43
N GLU A 327 29.83 20.62 -4.72
CA GLU A 327 30.21 21.53 -5.79
C GLU A 327 29.10 22.54 -6.09
N PHE A 328 27.85 22.07 -6.20
CA PHE A 328 26.69 22.95 -6.34
C PHE A 328 26.59 23.90 -5.14
N SER A 329 26.74 23.41 -3.90
CA SER A 329 26.69 24.24 -2.70
C SER A 329 27.80 25.31 -2.68
N ALA A 330 29.03 24.98 -3.11
CA ALA A 330 30.13 25.94 -3.19
C ALA A 330 29.91 27.02 -4.29
N ARG A 331 29.37 26.62 -5.45
CA ARG A 331 29.00 27.54 -6.54
C ARG A 331 27.83 28.44 -6.13
N LEU A 332 26.79 27.88 -5.50
CA LEU A 332 25.64 28.61 -4.95
C LEU A 332 26.09 29.64 -3.90
N ALA A 333 26.92 29.25 -2.92
CA ALA A 333 27.46 30.17 -1.91
C ALA A 333 28.34 31.29 -2.52
N THR A 334 28.92 31.07 -3.69
CA THR A 334 29.66 32.11 -4.43
C THR A 334 28.73 33.03 -5.20
N TYR A 335 27.71 32.49 -5.84
CA TYR A 335 26.67 33.24 -6.54
C TYR A 335 25.85 34.12 -5.58
N THR A 336 25.39 33.59 -4.45
CA THR A 336 24.54 34.32 -3.47
C THR A 336 25.27 35.50 -2.80
N ARG A 337 26.61 35.56 -2.85
CA ARG A 337 27.38 36.75 -2.43
C ARG A 337 27.24 37.92 -3.40
N HIS A 338 26.97 37.67 -4.68
CA HIS A 338 26.83 38.66 -5.74
C HIS A 338 25.71 38.24 -6.71
N PRO A 339 24.45 38.16 -6.25
CA PRO A 339 23.36 37.62 -7.05
C PRO A 339 23.09 38.51 -8.25
N GLN A 340 22.88 37.89 -9.41
CA GLN A 340 22.42 38.62 -10.60
C GLN A 340 20.97 39.07 -10.36
N ARG A 341 20.63 40.29 -10.80
CA ARG A 341 19.24 40.75 -10.78
C ARG A 341 18.46 40.01 -11.86
N LEU A 342 17.28 39.53 -11.51
CA LEU A 342 16.32 39.01 -12.49
C LEU A 342 15.82 40.19 -13.33
N HIS A 343 16.24 40.22 -14.60
CA HIS A 343 15.77 41.18 -15.59
C HIS A 343 14.63 40.56 -16.39
N LEU A 344 13.52 41.28 -16.54
CA LEU A 344 12.32 40.84 -17.25
C LEU A 344 11.71 42.05 -17.98
N THR A 345 11.01 41.81 -19.11
CA THR A 345 10.25 42.87 -19.81
C THR A 345 8.99 43.27 -19.04
N GLU A 346 8.40 44.42 -19.41
CA GLU A 346 7.15 44.92 -18.82
C GLU A 346 6.00 43.90 -18.94
N ASP A 347 6.01 43.04 -19.97
CA ASP A 347 5.04 41.94 -20.16
C ASP A 347 4.97 40.97 -18.96
N HIS A 348 6.06 40.87 -18.19
CA HIS A 348 6.18 39.99 -17.02
C HIS A 348 5.87 40.70 -15.69
N ALA A 349 5.66 42.02 -15.70
CA ALA A 349 5.39 42.78 -14.47
C ALA A 349 4.21 42.24 -13.64
N PRO A 350 3.08 41.74 -14.23
CA PRO A 350 1.98 41.16 -13.46
C PRO A 350 2.36 39.90 -12.65
N SER A 351 3.38 39.14 -13.08
CA SER A 351 3.87 37.95 -12.36
C SER A 351 4.83 38.30 -11.20
N LEU A 352 5.25 39.56 -11.10
CA LEU A 352 6.18 40.05 -10.06
C LEU A 352 5.47 40.85 -8.96
N THR A 353 4.34 41.48 -9.27
CA THR A 353 3.61 42.36 -8.32
C THR A 353 2.77 41.62 -7.29
N VAL A 354 2.58 40.30 -7.41
CA VAL A 354 1.71 39.48 -6.54
C VAL A 354 2.53 38.53 -5.64
N LEU A 355 3.79 38.85 -5.36
CA LEU A 355 4.69 38.04 -4.52
C LEU A 355 4.40 38.12 -3.00
N THR A 356 3.33 38.79 -2.56
CA THR A 356 3.14 39.19 -1.15
C THR A 356 2.09 38.43 -0.34
N ASP A 357 1.18 37.69 -0.98
CA ASP A 357 0.05 37.03 -0.27
C ASP A 357 -0.17 35.58 -0.73
N HIS A 358 -0.83 34.81 0.13
CA HIS A 358 -0.95 33.34 0.09
C HIS A 358 -1.24 32.75 -1.32
N VAL A 359 -0.45 31.72 -1.66
CA VAL A 359 -0.33 31.18 -3.03
C VAL A 359 -1.30 30.02 -3.30
N SER A 360 -2.05 29.59 -2.28
CA SER A 360 -2.98 28.44 -2.28
C SER A 360 -4.06 28.50 -3.38
N ASP A 361 -4.45 29.70 -3.82
CA ASP A 361 -5.46 29.96 -4.87
C ASP A 361 -4.84 30.36 -6.23
N GLY A 362 -3.53 30.22 -6.40
CA GLY A 362 -2.82 30.70 -7.59
C GLY A 362 -3.25 30.04 -8.90
N LYS A 363 -3.33 30.82 -9.99
CA LYS A 363 -3.71 30.32 -11.32
C LYS A 363 -2.58 29.49 -11.96
N VAL A 364 -2.97 28.52 -12.78
CA VAL A 364 -2.05 27.68 -13.58
C VAL A 364 -0.97 28.55 -14.27
N TRP A 365 0.31 28.21 -14.04
CA TRP A 365 1.50 28.92 -14.55
C TRP A 365 1.71 30.39 -14.11
N GLN A 366 0.89 30.98 -13.22
CA GLN A 366 0.94 32.41 -12.89
C GLN A 366 2.31 32.96 -12.46
N TYR A 367 3.07 32.17 -11.68
CA TYR A 367 4.42 32.52 -11.21
C TYR A 367 5.54 31.78 -11.95
N CYS A 368 5.21 31.10 -13.04
CA CYS A 368 6.19 30.38 -13.87
C CYS A 368 6.62 31.27 -15.04
N LEU A 369 7.77 31.93 -14.91
CA LEU A 369 8.32 32.75 -15.99
C LEU A 369 8.90 31.90 -17.13
N PRO A 370 9.00 32.42 -18.37
CA PRO A 370 9.50 31.66 -19.50
C PRO A 370 11.04 31.47 -19.44
N MET A 371 11.48 30.24 -19.73
CA MET A 371 12.88 29.86 -19.87
C MET A 371 13.17 29.49 -21.34
N LEU A 372 14.43 29.62 -21.79
CA LEU A 372 14.88 29.06 -23.08
C LEU A 372 15.88 27.92 -22.85
N PRO A 373 15.46 26.79 -22.24
CA PRO A 373 16.38 25.76 -21.79
C PRO A 373 16.99 25.00 -22.97
N GLN A 374 18.32 24.87 -22.96
CA GLN A 374 19.05 24.09 -23.96
C GLN A 374 19.12 22.61 -23.57
N GLN A 375 19.21 21.73 -24.57
CA GLN A 375 19.46 20.31 -24.33
C GLN A 375 20.93 20.09 -23.97
N CYS A 376 21.18 19.53 -22.79
CA CYS A 376 22.49 19.08 -22.36
C CYS A 376 22.47 17.55 -22.33
N GLY A 377 23.47 16.91 -22.93
CA GLY A 377 23.52 15.46 -23.12
C GLY A 377 23.38 14.64 -21.82
N ALA A 378 23.15 13.33 -21.95
CA ALA A 378 22.95 12.45 -20.79
C ALA A 378 24.11 12.60 -19.79
N ARG A 379 23.77 12.65 -18.48
CA ARG A 379 24.68 12.96 -17.36
C ARG A 379 25.39 14.33 -17.39
N ARG A 380 25.15 15.20 -18.39
CA ARG A 380 25.81 16.52 -18.50
C ARG A 380 25.00 17.68 -17.94
N GLY A 381 23.68 17.57 -17.83
CA GLY A 381 22.84 18.61 -17.22
C GLY A 381 22.70 18.42 -15.70
N THR A 382 23.80 18.52 -14.95
CA THR A 382 23.78 18.52 -13.47
C THR A 382 23.49 19.92 -12.93
N LYS A 383 23.03 20.04 -11.68
CA LYS A 383 22.73 21.36 -11.05
C LYS A 383 23.91 22.35 -11.13
N THR A 384 25.14 21.86 -11.06
CA THR A 384 26.38 22.67 -11.22
C THR A 384 26.47 23.41 -12.55
N THR A 385 25.89 22.87 -13.63
CA THR A 385 25.90 23.51 -14.97
C THR A 385 25.04 24.76 -15.07
N LEU A 386 24.11 24.99 -14.12
CA LEU A 386 23.33 26.24 -14.05
C LEU A 386 24.22 27.49 -13.93
N PHE A 387 25.43 27.33 -13.38
CA PHE A 387 26.43 28.39 -13.24
C PHE A 387 27.41 28.48 -14.43
N GLU A 388 27.30 27.58 -15.41
CA GLU A 388 28.20 27.47 -16.57
C GLU A 388 27.49 27.87 -17.87
N THR A 389 26.19 27.62 -17.94
CA THR A 389 25.36 28.04 -19.07
C THR A 389 25.08 29.56 -19.04
N PRO A 390 24.91 30.21 -20.20
CA PRO A 390 24.49 31.61 -20.25
C PRO A 390 23.16 31.84 -19.52
N PRO A 391 22.99 32.96 -18.78
CA PRO A 391 21.74 33.31 -18.13
C PRO A 391 20.54 33.26 -19.09
N GLY A 392 19.43 32.70 -18.62
CA GLY A 392 18.20 32.48 -19.41
C GLY A 392 18.26 31.32 -20.40
N LYS A 393 19.42 30.64 -20.53
CA LYS A 393 19.60 29.44 -21.36
C LYS A 393 20.16 28.26 -20.54
N PRO A 394 19.53 27.86 -19.42
CA PRO A 394 20.02 26.77 -18.58
C PRO A 394 19.97 25.41 -19.29
N CYS A 395 20.78 24.46 -18.84
CA CYS A 395 20.59 23.05 -19.20
C CYS A 395 19.23 22.57 -18.69
N ARG A 396 18.35 22.06 -19.58
CA ARG A 396 17.00 21.64 -19.19
C ARG A 396 17.00 20.62 -18.04
N SER A 397 17.82 19.58 -18.17
CA SER A 397 17.98 18.53 -17.16
C SER A 397 18.51 19.07 -15.83
N ALA A 398 19.26 20.18 -15.81
CA ALA A 398 19.74 20.79 -14.57
C ALA A 398 18.63 21.54 -13.82
N VAL A 399 17.70 22.17 -14.55
CA VAL A 399 16.48 22.79 -13.95
C VAL A 399 15.55 21.72 -13.40
N LEU A 400 15.35 20.64 -14.16
CA LEU A 400 14.53 19.52 -13.73
C LEU A 400 15.14 18.78 -12.53
N GLN A 401 16.47 18.66 -12.46
CA GLN A 401 17.17 18.09 -11.31
C GLN A 401 16.99 18.96 -10.06
N LEU A 402 17.06 20.28 -10.21
CA LEU A 402 16.80 21.24 -9.12
C LEU A 402 15.37 21.10 -8.58
N LEU A 403 14.36 21.00 -9.46
CA LEU A 403 12.96 20.77 -9.05
C LEU A 403 12.78 19.41 -8.37
N LEU A 404 13.35 18.35 -8.94
CA LEU A 404 13.26 16.98 -8.44
C LEU A 404 13.87 16.85 -7.03
N GLU A 405 15.05 17.39 -6.81
CA GLU A 405 15.67 17.37 -5.48
C GLU A 405 14.89 18.24 -4.48
N SER A 406 14.39 19.41 -4.89
CA SER A 406 13.58 20.28 -4.02
C SER A 406 12.34 19.59 -3.45
N ILE A 407 11.61 18.83 -4.28
CA ILE A 407 10.42 18.09 -3.84
C ILE A 407 10.79 16.84 -3.04
N LEU A 408 11.84 16.09 -3.44
CA LEU A 408 12.25 14.88 -2.72
C LEU A 408 12.76 15.21 -1.31
N GLU A 409 13.60 16.24 -1.15
CA GLU A 409 14.05 16.75 0.14
C GLU A 409 12.88 17.16 1.03
N LEU A 410 11.90 17.91 0.50
CA LEU A 410 10.73 18.29 1.27
C LEU A 410 9.87 17.08 1.66
N THR A 411 9.64 16.13 0.76
CA THR A 411 8.88 14.91 1.12
C THR A 411 9.59 14.08 2.18
N HIS A 412 10.93 14.08 2.21
CA HIS A 412 11.71 13.45 3.27
C HIS A 412 11.57 14.18 4.61
N GLU A 413 11.59 15.52 4.62
CA GLU A 413 11.35 16.33 5.83
C GLU A 413 9.93 16.19 6.40
N LEU A 414 8.94 15.94 5.54
CA LEU A 414 7.54 15.74 5.92
C LEU A 414 7.16 14.25 6.15
N ASP A 415 8.12 13.32 6.12
CA ASP A 415 7.94 11.85 6.19
C ASP A 415 6.88 11.31 5.19
N LEU A 416 6.75 11.97 4.04
CA LEU A 416 5.84 11.59 2.96
C LEU A 416 6.49 10.52 2.07
N PRO A 417 5.84 9.38 1.81
CA PRO A 417 6.36 8.34 0.93
C PRO A 417 6.27 8.78 -0.53
N SER A 418 7.38 9.30 -1.04
CA SER A 418 7.51 9.69 -2.44
C SER A 418 8.43 8.75 -3.21
N PHE A 419 8.21 8.64 -4.52
CA PHE A 419 9.13 7.96 -5.43
C PHE A 419 9.05 8.54 -6.84
N VAL A 420 10.17 8.51 -7.56
CA VAL A 420 10.22 8.95 -8.96
C VAL A 420 9.42 8.00 -9.86
N TYR A 421 8.72 8.56 -10.85
CA TYR A 421 7.79 7.80 -11.68
C TYR A 421 8.07 7.98 -13.19
N PHE A 422 7.30 7.27 -14.02
CA PHE A 422 7.33 7.31 -15.50
C PHE A 422 8.73 7.54 -16.12
N GLY A 423 8.91 8.66 -16.84
CA GLY A 423 10.13 8.97 -17.58
C GLY A 423 11.32 9.30 -16.68
N THR A 424 11.06 9.84 -15.49
CA THR A 424 12.10 10.11 -14.47
C THR A 424 12.71 8.82 -13.96
N LEU A 425 11.89 7.83 -13.61
CA LEU A 425 12.34 6.50 -13.18
C LEU A 425 13.12 5.79 -14.30
N LEU A 426 12.65 5.87 -15.54
CA LEU A 426 13.36 5.30 -16.71
C LEU A 426 14.74 5.95 -16.92
N GLY A 427 14.83 7.28 -16.79
CA GLY A 427 16.10 8.01 -16.89
C GLY A 427 17.08 7.63 -15.77
N ALA A 428 16.59 7.59 -14.52
CA ALA A 428 17.37 7.17 -13.37
C ALA A 428 17.90 5.73 -13.52
N TRP A 429 17.07 4.80 -13.99
CA TRP A 429 17.47 3.40 -14.21
C TRP A 429 18.44 3.21 -15.38
N ARG A 430 18.19 3.85 -16.52
CA ARG A 430 19.00 3.65 -17.75
C ARG A 430 20.31 4.43 -17.73
N ASP A 431 20.23 5.71 -17.36
CA ASP A 431 21.31 6.68 -17.55
C ASP A 431 21.82 7.26 -16.23
N GLU A 432 21.30 6.87 -15.06
CA GLU A 432 21.57 7.53 -13.77
C GLU A 432 21.33 9.06 -13.81
N ALA A 433 20.42 9.52 -14.68
CA ALA A 433 20.21 10.94 -14.97
C ALA A 433 18.84 11.22 -15.59
N ILE A 434 18.41 12.49 -15.55
CA ILE A 434 17.23 12.96 -16.26
C ILE A 434 17.44 12.87 -17.78
N ILE A 435 16.42 12.36 -18.49
CA ILE A 435 16.45 12.17 -19.94
C ILE A 435 16.58 13.54 -20.64
N PRO A 436 17.64 13.81 -21.44
CA PRO A 436 17.97 15.15 -21.96
C PRO A 436 16.88 15.92 -22.72
N HIS A 437 15.91 15.21 -23.30
CA HIS A 437 14.85 15.78 -24.13
C HIS A 437 13.47 15.79 -23.47
N THR A 438 13.31 15.24 -22.26
CA THR A 438 12.03 15.31 -21.53
C THR A 438 11.74 16.77 -21.12
N PRO A 439 10.48 17.23 -21.07
CA PRO A 439 10.14 18.57 -20.59
C PRO A 439 9.95 18.68 -19.06
N ASP A 440 9.86 17.55 -18.36
CA ASP A 440 9.25 17.36 -17.04
C ASP A 440 9.95 16.31 -16.16
N VAL A 441 9.55 16.23 -14.89
CA VAL A 441 9.90 15.15 -13.96
C VAL A 441 8.67 14.74 -13.15
N ASP A 442 8.45 13.44 -13.04
CA ASP A 442 7.31 12.83 -12.35
C ASP A 442 7.73 12.28 -10.98
N VAL A 443 6.99 12.65 -9.94
CA VAL A 443 7.11 12.09 -8.58
C VAL A 443 5.72 11.69 -8.12
N ALA A 444 5.57 10.45 -7.63
CA ALA A 444 4.35 9.98 -7.00
C ALA A 444 4.36 10.37 -5.50
N LEU A 445 3.21 10.83 -5.00
CA LEU A 445 2.94 11.14 -3.59
C LEU A 445 1.58 10.49 -3.19
N PRO A 446 1.28 10.32 -1.89
CA PRO A 446 -0.01 9.82 -1.42
C PRO A 446 -1.21 10.64 -1.92
N SER A 447 -2.38 9.99 -2.00
CA SER A 447 -3.64 10.68 -2.32
C SER A 447 -4.08 11.67 -1.25
N GLU A 448 -3.65 11.41 -0.02
CA GLU A 448 -3.95 12.08 1.25
C GLU A 448 -2.90 13.13 1.65
N THR A 449 -1.95 13.45 0.76
CA THR A 449 -0.97 14.53 1.01
C THR A 449 -1.68 15.85 1.31
N ASP A 450 -1.28 16.53 2.39
CA ASP A 450 -1.65 17.92 2.63
C ASP A 450 -0.94 18.82 1.61
N TRP A 451 -1.65 19.10 0.52
CA TRP A 451 -1.15 19.93 -0.56
C TRP A 451 -0.99 21.40 -0.16
N THR A 452 -1.69 21.88 0.88
CA THR A 452 -1.53 23.26 1.38
C THR A 452 -0.18 23.39 2.08
N ALA A 453 0.10 22.50 3.04
CA ALA A 453 1.38 22.48 3.75
C ALA A 453 2.57 22.25 2.79
N LEU A 454 2.41 21.36 1.80
CA LEU A 454 3.42 21.13 0.76
C LEU A 454 3.63 22.39 -0.12
N GLN A 455 2.57 23.07 -0.54
CA GLN A 455 2.64 24.29 -1.35
C GLN A 455 3.37 25.42 -0.60
N ASP A 456 3.02 25.67 0.66
CA ASP A 456 3.65 26.73 1.47
C ASP A 456 5.16 26.45 1.68
N ALA A 457 5.52 25.19 1.97
CA ALA A 457 6.93 24.81 2.16
C ALA A 457 7.73 24.83 0.85
N MET A 458 7.15 24.44 -0.30
CA MET A 458 7.77 24.61 -1.61
C MET A 458 7.92 26.08 -1.99
N TRP A 459 6.92 26.92 -1.67
CA TRP A 459 6.96 28.36 -1.92
C TRP A 459 8.08 29.04 -1.14
N ALA A 460 8.28 28.67 0.13
CA ALA A 460 9.41 29.13 0.94
C ALA A 460 10.78 28.77 0.35
N ARG A 461 10.87 27.67 -0.42
CA ARG A 461 12.06 27.24 -1.18
C ARG A 461 12.21 27.93 -2.55
N GLY A 462 11.26 28.78 -2.95
CA GLY A 462 11.26 29.41 -4.27
C GLY A 462 10.71 28.51 -5.39
N VAL A 463 9.82 27.57 -5.07
CA VAL A 463 9.16 26.71 -6.06
C VAL A 463 7.65 26.93 -5.97
N TYR A 464 7.03 27.27 -7.09
CA TYR A 464 5.58 27.42 -7.18
C TYR A 464 4.94 26.10 -7.57
N VAL A 465 4.00 25.62 -6.73
CA VAL A 465 3.22 24.41 -6.95
C VAL A 465 1.76 24.81 -7.20
N PHE A 466 1.14 24.25 -8.23
CA PHE A 466 -0.23 24.54 -8.64
C PHE A 466 -0.94 23.30 -9.17
N LYS A 467 -2.27 23.34 -9.26
CA LYS A 467 -3.09 22.22 -9.75
C LYS A 467 -3.66 22.53 -11.13
N ARG A 468 -3.59 21.57 -12.05
CA ARG A 468 -4.38 21.57 -13.31
C ARG A 468 -5.24 20.31 -13.39
N ASP A 469 -4.58 19.18 -13.59
CA ASP A 469 -5.17 17.83 -13.57
C ASP A 469 -4.46 17.00 -12.50
N ILE A 470 -3.13 17.03 -12.56
CA ILE A 470 -2.19 16.69 -11.49
C ILE A 470 -1.66 17.98 -10.84
N HIS A 471 -0.96 17.84 -9.71
CA HIS A 471 -0.15 18.92 -9.18
C HIS A 471 1.14 19.05 -10.00
N SER A 472 1.47 20.27 -10.38
CA SER A 472 2.62 20.64 -11.20
C SER A 472 3.46 21.66 -10.45
N ALA A 473 4.77 21.66 -10.71
CA ALA A 473 5.70 22.57 -10.06
C ALA A 473 6.58 23.30 -11.08
N CYS A 474 6.93 24.54 -10.79
CA CYS A 474 7.92 25.32 -11.53
C CYS A 474 8.76 26.13 -10.54
N ILE A 475 9.95 26.55 -10.97
CA ILE A 475 10.71 27.55 -10.19
C ILE A 475 9.86 28.84 -10.11
N ALA A 476 9.96 29.58 -9.00
CA ALA A 476 9.26 30.84 -8.80
C ALA A 476 10.20 32.05 -9.01
N PRO A 477 9.67 33.28 -9.22
CA PRO A 477 10.50 34.45 -9.54
C PRO A 477 11.43 34.87 -8.39
N HIS A 478 11.07 34.55 -7.14
CA HIS A 478 11.86 34.81 -5.93
C HIS A 478 12.89 33.72 -5.61
N HIS A 479 12.98 32.66 -6.41
CA HIS A 479 14.01 31.64 -6.24
C HIS A 479 15.42 32.24 -6.37
N PRO A 480 16.41 31.89 -5.51
CA PRO A 480 17.74 32.50 -5.55
C PRO A 480 18.43 32.43 -6.92
N LEU A 481 18.20 31.35 -7.68
CA LEU A 481 18.76 31.15 -9.03
C LEU A 481 17.90 31.70 -10.18
N ALA A 482 16.76 32.36 -9.92
CA ALA A 482 15.81 32.77 -10.96
C ALA A 482 16.45 33.57 -12.11
N ALA A 483 17.41 34.45 -11.81
CA ALA A 483 18.13 35.25 -12.82
C ALA A 483 19.05 34.43 -13.75
N LEU A 484 19.49 33.23 -13.34
CA LEU A 484 20.23 32.31 -14.22
C LEU A 484 19.27 31.51 -15.14
N LEU A 485 18.04 31.30 -14.69
CA LEU A 485 17.08 30.39 -15.30
C LEU A 485 16.20 31.07 -16.35
N TYR A 486 15.70 32.27 -16.05
CA TYR A 486 14.71 32.95 -16.89
C TYR A 486 15.31 33.81 -17.99
N SER A 487 14.64 33.80 -19.14
CA SER A 487 15.06 34.56 -20.31
C SER A 487 14.31 35.90 -20.36
N PRO A 488 14.99 37.06 -20.25
CA PRO A 488 14.34 38.36 -20.29
C PRO A 488 13.54 38.62 -21.58
N THR A 489 13.93 37.98 -22.68
CA THR A 489 13.35 38.18 -24.03
C THR A 489 12.47 37.03 -24.50
N ALA A 490 12.16 36.05 -23.65
CA ALA A 490 11.20 35.02 -24.01
C ALA A 490 9.79 35.54 -23.75
N SER A 491 8.93 35.51 -24.76
CA SER A 491 7.49 35.66 -24.55
C SER A 491 6.96 34.49 -23.74
N ALA A 492 5.94 34.70 -22.90
CA ALA A 492 5.20 33.62 -22.27
C ALA A 492 4.70 32.62 -23.34
N THR A 493 5.30 31.42 -23.36
CA THR A 493 4.89 30.34 -24.25
C THR A 493 3.77 29.54 -23.60
N SER A 494 2.68 29.37 -24.35
CA SER A 494 1.46 28.63 -24.02
C SER A 494 1.69 27.14 -23.76
#